data_AF-A0A963L0I5-F1
#
_entry.id   AF-A0A963L0I5-F1
#
_cell.length_a   1.000
_cell.length_b   1.000
_cell.length_c   1.000
_cell.angle_alpha   90.00
_cell.angle_beta   90.00
_cell.angle_gamma   90.00
#
_symmetry.space_group_name_H-M   'P 1'
#
loop_
_entity.id
_entity.type
_entity.pdbx_description
1 polymer ?
#
loop_
_entity_poly.entity_id
_entity_poly.type
_entity_poly.pdbx_seq_one_letter_code
_entity_poly.pdbx_strand_id
1 'polypeptide(L)' 'MRLRDKIAAELDQLREDMEEIGVQLCLDEEVMLRCMSYLQRLDEMGQRSNWLAALLRAEDPNEVIPDITLQSLAERLKR' A
#
# COMPACT_ATOMS: atom_id res chain seq x y z
N MET A 1 2.25 -16.69 16.42
CA MET A 1 2.27 -15.74 15.30
C MET A 1 3.66 -15.75 14.69
N ARG A 2 3.79 -16.03 13.39
CA ARG A 2 5.09 -16.08 12.70
C ARG A 2 5.59 -14.66 12.46
N LEU A 3 6.91 -14.47 12.29
CA LEU A 3 7.48 -13.14 12.06
C LEU A 3 6.88 -12.45 10.82
N ARG A 4 6.61 -13.22 9.75
CA ARG A 4 5.96 -12.70 8.53
C ARG A 4 4.59 -12.08 8.81
N ASP A 5 3.80 -12.68 9.71
CA ASP A 5 2.46 -12.19 10.07
C ASP A 5 2.56 -10.88 10.87
N LYS A 6 3.59 -10.74 11.72
CA LYS A 6 3.89 -9.48 12.43
C LYS A 6 4.25 -8.37 11.45
N ILE A 7 5.14 -8.65 10.51
CA ILE A 7 5.54 -7.67 9.48
C ILE A 7 4.34 -7.27 8.62
N ALA A 8 3.49 -8.24 8.25
CA ALA A 8 2.27 -7.95 7.51
C ALA A 8 1.30 -7.05 8.30
N ALA A 9 1.21 -7.21 9.62
CA ALA A 9 0.40 -6.33 10.46
C ALA A 9 0.97 -4.91 10.54
N GLU A 10 2.30 -4.76 10.64
CA GLU A 10 2.95 -3.44 10.58
C GLU A 10 2.72 -2.73 9.24
N LEU A 11 2.71 -3.48 8.13
CA LEU A 11 2.38 -2.93 6.80
C LEU A 11 0.92 -2.49 6.69
N ASP A 12 -0.02 -3.20 7.32
CA ASP A 12 -1.41 -2.77 7.39
C ASP A 12 -1.52 -1.48 8.22
N GLN A 13 -0.81 -1.38 9.35
CA GLN A 13 -0.79 -0.16 10.17
C GLN A 13 -0.24 1.03 9.39
N LEU A 14 0.87 0.85 8.67
CA LEU A 14 1.42 1.89 7.80
C LEU A 14 0.41 2.34 6.73
N ARG A 15 -0.38 1.41 6.18
CA ARG A 15 -1.45 1.74 5.24
C ARG A 15 -2.53 2.60 5.90
N GLU A 16 -2.98 2.22 7.09
CA GLU A 16 -3.98 2.98 7.85
C GLU A 16 -3.48 4.40 8.18
N ASP A 17 -2.23 4.53 8.63
CA ASP A 17 -1.63 5.84 8.92
C ASP A 17 -1.56 6.71 7.65
N MET A 18 -1.20 6.13 6.49
CA MET A 18 -1.18 6.85 5.21
C MET A 18 -2.58 7.25 4.75
N GLU A 19 -3.58 6.40 4.94
CA GLU A 19 -4.98 6.70 4.62
C GLU A 19 -5.53 7.81 5.51
N GLU A 20 -5.26 7.78 6.82
CA GLU A 20 -5.66 8.83 7.76
C GLU A 20 -5.05 10.18 7.36
N ILE A 21 -3.74 10.22 7.11
CA ILE A 21 -3.05 11.43 6.64
C ILE A 21 -3.64 11.92 5.32
N GLY A 22 -3.88 11.01 4.37
CA GLY A 22 -4.47 11.32 3.07
C GLY A 22 -5.86 11.95 3.20
N VAL A 23 -6.72 11.38 4.05
CA VAL A 23 -8.04 11.93 4.35
C VAL A 23 -7.92 13.34 4.91
N GLN A 24 -7.08 13.57 5.94
CA GLN A 24 -6.91 14.90 6.54
C GLN A 24 -6.43 15.94 5.52
N LEU A 25 -5.49 15.58 4.64
CA LEU A 25 -4.99 16.48 3.60
C LEU A 25 -6.03 16.78 2.52
N CYS A 26 -6.91 15.83 2.21
CA CYS A 26 -8.00 16.02 1.24
C CYS A 26 -9.16 16.89 1.77
N LEU A 27 -9.26 17.10 3.09
CA LEU A 27 -10.29 17.97 3.68
C LEU A 27 -10.04 19.47 3.43
N ASP A 28 -8.81 19.84 3.10
CA ASP A 28 -8.45 21.20 2.68
C ASP A 28 -8.30 21.23 1.15
N GLU A 29 -9.23 21.92 0.48
CA GLU A 29 -9.29 21.99 -0.99
C GLU A 29 -8.03 22.61 -1.60
N GLU A 30 -7.45 23.64 -0.97
CA GLU A 30 -6.26 24.30 -1.49
C GLU A 30 -5.04 23.37 -1.39
N VAL A 31 -4.91 22.67 -0.26
CA VAL A 31 -3.86 21.66 -0.05
C VAL A 31 -4.04 20.50 -1.02
N MET A 32 -5.26 19.97 -1.17
CA MET A 32 -5.56 18.87 -2.07
C MET A 32 -5.17 19.21 -3.52
N LEU A 33 -5.59 20.38 -4.02
CA LEU A 33 -5.28 20.80 -5.38
C LEU A 33 -3.76 21.03 -5.58
N ARG A 34 -3.10 21.67 -4.61
CA ARG A 34 -1.65 21.93 -4.68
C ARG A 34 -0.81 20.66 -4.57
N CYS A 35 -1.27 19.69 -3.78
CA CYS A 35 -0.52 18.48 -3.44
C CYS A 35 -1.06 17.22 -4.12
N MET A 36 -1.93 17.34 -5.13
CA MET A 36 -2.61 16.21 -5.78
C MET A 36 -1.65 15.08 -6.20
N SER A 37 -0.49 15.41 -6.77
CA SER A 37 0.50 14.40 -7.18
C SER A 37 1.17 13.72 -5.99
N TYR A 38 1.36 14.41 -4.86
CA TYR A 38 1.87 13.82 -3.63
C TYR A 38 0.82 12.92 -2.96
N LEU A 39 -0.46 13.31 -3.00
CA LEU A 39 -1.58 12.51 -2.51
C LEU A 39 -1.74 11.21 -3.32
N GLN A 40 -1.61 11.27 -4.64
CA GLN A 40 -1.60 10.07 -5.49
C GLN A 40 -0.42 9.14 -5.15
N ARG A 41 0.76 9.69 -4.85
CA ARG A 41 1.90 8.89 -4.41
C ARG A 41 1.69 8.28 -3.03
N LEU A 42 1.01 9.00 -2.13
CA LEU A 42 0.66 8.49 -0.80
C LEU A 42 -0.31 7.30 -0.93
N ASP A 43 -1.32 7.42 -1.79
CA ASP A 43 -2.23 6.31 -2.13
C ASP A 43 -1.47 5.11 -2.73
N GLU A 44 -0.55 5.33 -3.68
CA GLU A 44 0.28 4.27 -4.25
C GLU A 44 1.13 3.56 -3.16
N MET A 45 1.63 4.31 -2.17
CA MET A 45 2.35 3.74 -1.03
C MET A 45 1.44 2.87 -0.15
N GLY A 46 0.19 3.28 0.07
CA GLY A 46 -0.83 2.51 0.75
C GLY A 46 -1.15 1.19 0.03
N GLN A 47 -1.45 1.27 -1.28
CA GLN A 47 -1.69 0.09 -2.11
C GLN A 47 -0.52 -0.87 -2.12
N ARG A 48 0.72 -0.36 -2.20
CA ARG A 48 1.93 -1.19 -2.15
C ARG A 48 2.05 -1.90 -0.80
N SER A 49 1.79 -1.21 0.31
CA SER A 49 1.85 -1.80 1.65
C SER A 49 0.81 -2.92 1.81
N ASN A 50 -0.42 -2.70 1.31
CA ASN A 50 -1.46 -3.72 1.26
C ASN A 50 -1.01 -5.00 0.53
N TRP A 51 -0.49 -4.86 -0.69
CA TRP A 51 -0.05 -6.01 -1.48
C TRP A 51 1.14 -6.75 -0.86
N LEU A 52 2.09 -6.03 -0.28
CA LEU A 52 3.21 -6.65 0.44
C LEU A 52 2.73 -7.41 1.69
N ALA A 53 1.75 -6.89 2.41
CA ALA A 53 1.16 -7.57 3.55
C ALA A 53 0.42 -8.85 3.13
N ALA A 54 -0.32 -8.80 2.02
CA ALA A 54 -0.98 -9.97 1.43
C ALA A 54 0.04 -11.06 1.02
N LEU A 55 1.12 -10.68 0.34
CA LEU A 55 2.21 -11.59 -0.04
C LEU A 55 2.85 -12.27 1.18
N LEU A 56 3.06 -11.54 2.28
CA LEU A 56 3.64 -12.10 3.50
C LEU A 56 2.72 -13.10 4.21
N ARG A 57 1.40 -12.91 4.09
CA ARG A 57 0.39 -13.79 4.69
C ARG A 57 0.14 -15.05 3.86
N ALA A 58 0.36 -14.99 2.55
CA ALA A 58 0.14 -16.10 1.64
C ALA A 58 0.97 -17.35 2.01
N GLU A 59 0.42 -18.51 1.71
CA GLU A 59 1.17 -19.77 1.77
C GLU A 59 2.18 -19.83 0.62
N ASP A 60 1.75 -19.51 -0.60
CA ASP A 60 2.60 -19.25 -1.76
C ASP A 60 2.41 -17.80 -2.25
N PRO A 61 3.41 -16.92 -2.06
CA PRO A 61 3.35 -15.55 -2.56
C PRO A 61 3.20 -15.45 -4.09
N ASN A 62 3.64 -16.46 -4.86
CA ASN A 62 3.53 -16.43 -6.31
C ASN A 62 2.08 -16.48 -6.80
N GLU A 63 1.16 -17.05 -6.01
CA GLU A 63 -0.27 -17.10 -6.33
C GLU A 63 -0.94 -15.73 -6.17
N VAL A 64 -0.36 -14.82 -5.37
CA VAL A 64 -0.91 -13.47 -5.15
C VAL A 64 -0.43 -12.47 -6.22
N ILE A 65 0.74 -12.68 -6.81
CA ILE A 65 1.33 -11.77 -7.82
C ILE A 65 0.38 -11.46 -9.00
N PRO A 66 -0.39 -12.42 -9.54
CA PRO A 66 -1.36 -12.15 -10.60
C PRO A 66 -2.48 -11.18 -10.21
N ASP A 67 -2.85 -11.12 -8.93
CA ASP A 67 -3.94 -10.28 -8.43
C ASP A 67 -3.50 -8.84 -8.16
N ILE A 68 -2.19 -8.57 -8.13
CA ILE A 68 -1.63 -7.25 -7.84
C ILE A 68 -2.07 -6.26 -8.92
N THR A 69 -2.98 -5.36 -8.55
CA THR A 69 -3.49 -4.28 -9.42
C THR A 69 -2.49 -3.15 -9.61
N LEU A 70 -1.56 -2.97 -8.66
CA LEU A 70 -0.49 -1.98 -8.76
C LEU A 70 0.59 -2.47 -9.74
N GLN A 71 0.44 -2.11 -11.01
CA GLN A 71 1.30 -2.59 -12.11
C GLN A 71 2.80 -2.42 -11.83
N SER A 72 3.20 -1.26 -11.29
CA SER A 72 4.60 -0.97 -10.97
C SER A 72 5.20 -2.00 -9.99
N LEU A 73 4.40 -2.47 -9.02
CA LEU A 73 4.80 -3.50 -8.08
C LEU A 73 4.79 -4.89 -8.72
N ALA A 74 3.70 -5.23 -9.42
CA ALA A 74 3.56 -6.52 -10.09
C ALA A 74 4.72 -6.78 -11.06
N GLU A 75 5.12 -5.79 -11.86
CA GLU A 75 6.24 -5.89 -12.78
C GLU A 75 7.58 -6.11 -12.07
N ARG A 76 7.81 -5.48 -10.91
CA ARG A 76 9.05 -5.68 -10.15
C ARG A 76 9.14 -7.09 -9.54
N LEU A 77 8.01 -7.66 -9.14
CA LEU A 77 7.95 -8.99 -8.51
C LEU A 77 7.99 -10.13 -9.53
N LYS A 78 7.62 -9.89 -10.79
CA LYS A 78 7.70 -10.87 -11.88
C LYS A 78 9.09 -10.99 -12.52
N ARG A 79 10.03 -10.10 -12.17
CA ARG A 79 11.39 -10.07 -12.73
C ARG A 79 12.34 -11.04 -12.02
#